data_AF-A0A315BCU9-F1
#
_entry.id   AF-A0A315BCU9-F1
#
_cell.length_a   1.000
_cell.length_b   1.000
_cell.length_c   1.000
_cell.angle_alpha   90.00
_cell.angle_beta   90.00
_cell.angle_gamma   90.00
#
_symmetry.space_group_name_H-M   'P 1'
#
loop_
_entity.id
_entity.type
_entity.pdbx_description
1 polymer ?
#
loop_
_entity_poly.entity_id
_entity_poly.type
_entity_poly.pdbx_seq_one_letter_code
_entity_poly.pdbx_strand_id
1 'polypeptide(L)'
;MGAVIFGVALSVSAQTPVAPAATATSATSAASAKPAAADTKAAAPEAAKAGAMGVQSANIFSIAPDASTDPKYADQNNGERDKVQPGNNAPMWRQVGAGVNGFSSLPASEAPEAGNLIQPFVQYPGSKLTTAGEAWRQVRNNWIIPYGGSLLLIVTLAIALFYYGKGTMKLHGAETGRKIERFTPLERAAHWTNAIAFVLLAVSGVVIAFGKYFILPIIGSALFGWLTYFLKNVHNFAGPLFAVSLIIVFFTFLKDNWPSKEDITWMLKGGGMFSGQEVPSHRFNAGEKVVFWLGVLGLGVIVVASGLVLDKLIPGLIYERGTMQIANMIHGVATVLMMAMFLGHIYMGTIGMQGAYSAMRTGYVDETWAKEHHELWYNDIKAGKIPAQRSPEAVAHGGAASTSASA
;
A
#
# COMPACT_ATOMS: atom_id res chain seq x y z
N MET A 1 -38.52 -28.42 5.30
CA MET A 1 -38.25 -28.72 3.88
C MET A 1 -37.88 -27.43 3.17
N GLY A 2 -36.74 -27.39 2.48
CA GLY A 2 -36.41 -26.37 1.47
C GLY A 2 -35.47 -25.23 1.90
N ALA A 3 -34.19 -25.52 2.10
CA ALA A 3 -33.13 -24.52 2.06
C ALA A 3 -32.63 -24.39 0.62
N VAL A 4 -32.63 -23.17 0.05
CA VAL A 4 -32.05 -22.88 -1.26
C VAL A 4 -30.72 -22.15 -1.03
N ILE A 5 -29.64 -22.89 -1.22
CA ILE A 5 -28.25 -22.40 -1.25
C ILE A 5 -27.93 -22.11 -2.73
N PHE A 6 -27.66 -20.85 -3.07
CA PHE A 6 -27.04 -20.52 -4.36
C PHE A 6 -25.52 -20.71 -4.23
N GLY A 7 -25.04 -21.85 -4.75
CA GLY A 7 -23.62 -22.09 -4.98
C GLY A 7 -23.20 -21.49 -6.33
N VAL A 8 -22.23 -20.58 -6.31
CA VAL A 8 -21.51 -20.14 -7.51
C VAL A 8 -20.28 -21.03 -7.63
N ALA A 9 -20.32 -21.96 -8.60
CA ALA A 9 -19.17 -22.75 -9.00
C ALA A 9 -18.28 -21.90 -9.93
N LEU A 10 -17.07 -21.55 -9.47
CA LEU A 10 -15.99 -21.09 -10.33
C LEU A 10 -15.15 -22.29 -10.73
N SER A 11 -15.33 -22.77 -11.96
CA SER A 11 -14.44 -23.73 -12.62
C SER A 11 -13.14 -23.04 -13.02
N VAL A 12 -12.05 -23.38 -12.32
CA VAL A 12 -10.69 -23.01 -12.71
C VAL A 12 -10.18 -24.03 -13.72
N SER A 13 -10.17 -23.66 -15.01
CA SER A 13 -9.42 -24.40 -16.03
C SER A 13 -7.94 -24.13 -15.85
N ALA A 14 -7.18 -25.16 -15.51
CA ALA A 14 -5.72 -25.13 -15.47
C ALA A 14 -5.16 -25.04 -16.90
N GLN A 15 -4.46 -23.95 -17.21
CA GLN A 15 -3.60 -23.85 -18.39
C GLN A 15 -2.17 -24.20 -17.99
N THR A 16 -1.66 -25.26 -18.62
CA THR A 16 -0.27 -25.73 -18.54
C THR A 16 0.67 -24.79 -19.31
N PRO A 17 1.93 -24.62 -18.89
CA PRO A 17 2.91 -23.85 -19.64
C PRO A 17 3.47 -24.67 -20.82
N VAL A 18 3.42 -24.07 -22.01
CA VAL A 18 4.04 -24.55 -23.25
C VAL A 18 5.53 -24.21 -23.23
N ALA A 19 6.38 -25.23 -23.31
CA ALA A 19 7.81 -25.10 -23.61
C ALA A 19 8.02 -25.11 -25.14
N PRO A 20 8.96 -24.32 -25.69
CA PRO A 20 9.35 -24.50 -27.09
C PRO A 20 10.42 -25.59 -27.20
N ALA A 21 10.05 -26.66 -27.90
CA ALA A 21 10.97 -27.64 -28.44
C ALA A 21 11.63 -27.08 -29.72
N ALA A 22 12.95 -27.20 -29.81
CA ALA A 22 13.68 -27.14 -31.08
C ALA A 22 14.65 -28.31 -31.12
N THR A 23 14.17 -29.44 -31.65
CA THR A 23 14.99 -30.56 -32.12
C THR A 23 15.40 -30.30 -33.56
N ALA A 24 16.71 -30.23 -33.82
CA ALA A 24 17.26 -30.44 -35.15
C ALA A 24 18.37 -31.50 -35.04
N THR A 25 18.07 -32.65 -35.65
CA THR A 25 18.93 -33.81 -35.85
C THR A 25 19.85 -33.58 -37.05
N SER A 26 21.16 -33.82 -36.89
CA SER A 26 22.06 -34.30 -37.94
C SER A 26 23.31 -34.90 -37.26
N ALA A 27 23.39 -36.23 -37.23
CA ALA A 27 24.09 -37.06 -38.20
C ALA A 27 25.62 -36.94 -38.11
N THR A 28 26.19 -37.98 -37.49
CA THR A 28 27.58 -38.41 -37.48
C THR A 28 28.29 -38.31 -38.83
N SER A 29 29.53 -37.80 -38.81
CA SER A 29 30.61 -38.32 -39.66
C SER A 29 31.90 -38.39 -38.85
N ALA A 30 32.32 -39.62 -38.57
CA ALA A 30 33.68 -39.94 -38.15
C ALA A 30 34.55 -39.96 -39.41
N ALA A 31 35.63 -39.18 -39.43
CA ALA A 31 36.70 -39.32 -40.39
C ALA A 31 38.02 -39.42 -39.63
N SER A 32 38.56 -40.63 -39.62
CA SER A 32 39.88 -41.00 -39.14
C SER A 32 40.95 -40.46 -40.08
N ALA A 33 41.95 -39.74 -39.57
CA ALA A 33 43.22 -39.53 -40.25
C ALA A 33 44.38 -39.89 -39.31
N LYS A 34 45.20 -40.85 -39.78
CA LYS A 34 46.42 -41.39 -39.13
C LYS A 34 47.55 -40.34 -39.09
N PRO A 35 48.60 -40.54 -38.26
CA PRO A 35 49.61 -39.55 -37.94
C PRO A 35 50.73 -39.51 -38.98
N ALA A 36 51.34 -38.34 -39.15
CA ALA A 36 52.65 -38.19 -39.77
C ALA A 36 53.63 -37.69 -38.69
N ALA A 37 54.61 -38.53 -38.37
CA ALA A 37 55.79 -38.16 -37.61
C ALA A 37 56.95 -37.93 -38.60
N ALA A 38 57.66 -36.82 -38.45
CA ALA A 38 59.08 -36.71 -38.76
C ALA A 38 59.65 -35.42 -38.16
N ASP A 39 60.40 -35.62 -37.08
CA ASP A 39 61.62 -34.91 -36.66
C ASP A 39 61.98 -33.60 -37.36
N THR A 40 62.01 -32.51 -36.58
CA THR A 40 63.07 -31.51 -36.71
C THR A 40 63.43 -30.94 -35.33
N LYS A 41 64.74 -30.95 -35.09
CA LYS A 41 65.48 -30.50 -33.90
C LYS A 41 64.97 -29.17 -33.32
N ALA A 42 64.79 -29.19 -32.00
CA ALA A 42 64.61 -28.02 -31.16
C ALA A 42 65.80 -27.04 -31.28
N ALA A 43 65.49 -25.76 -31.50
CA ALA A 43 66.30 -24.63 -31.07
C ALA A 43 65.41 -23.82 -30.11
N ALA A 44 65.87 -23.64 -28.88
CA ALA A 44 65.12 -22.94 -27.84
C ALA A 44 64.98 -21.44 -28.19
N PRO A 45 63.77 -20.85 -28.15
CA PRO A 45 63.64 -19.42 -28.01
C PRO A 45 63.88 -19.06 -26.54
N GLU A 46 64.76 -18.10 -26.35
CA GLU A 46 65.06 -17.44 -25.09
C GLU A 46 63.75 -17.02 -24.38
N ALA A 47 63.51 -17.57 -23.19
CA ALA A 47 62.33 -17.27 -22.41
C ALA A 47 62.36 -15.81 -21.96
N ALA A 48 61.62 -14.95 -22.65
CA ALA A 48 61.21 -13.67 -22.12
C ALA A 48 60.52 -13.92 -20.77
N LYS A 49 61.08 -13.35 -19.70
CA LYS A 49 60.51 -13.35 -18.35
C LYS A 49 59.03 -12.94 -18.42
N ALA A 50 58.14 -13.94 -18.38
CA ALA A 50 56.74 -13.71 -18.08
C ALA A 50 56.70 -13.19 -16.64
N GLY A 51 56.44 -11.88 -16.49
CA GLY A 51 56.19 -11.26 -15.19
C GLY A 51 55.02 -11.99 -14.54
N ALA A 52 55.30 -12.68 -13.43
CA ALA A 52 54.31 -13.42 -12.68
C ALA A 52 53.19 -12.47 -12.23
N MET A 53 51.98 -12.66 -12.77
CA MET A 53 50.75 -12.08 -12.24
C MET A 53 50.33 -12.83 -10.96
N GLY A 54 51.23 -12.86 -9.97
CA GLY A 54 50.97 -13.41 -8.65
C GLY A 54 51.12 -12.30 -7.63
N VAL A 55 50.10 -12.10 -6.78
CA VAL A 55 50.19 -11.20 -5.63
C VAL A 55 51.30 -11.73 -4.72
N GLN A 56 52.49 -11.13 -4.78
CA GLN A 56 53.55 -11.39 -3.81
C GLN A 56 53.14 -10.71 -2.52
N SER A 57 52.90 -11.48 -1.46
CA SER A 57 52.67 -10.92 -0.13
C SER A 57 53.92 -10.17 0.32
N ALA A 58 53.88 -8.84 0.25
CA ALA A 58 54.92 -7.97 0.76
C ALA A 58 54.60 -7.56 2.21
N ASN A 59 55.62 -7.46 3.06
CA ASN A 59 55.46 -7.06 4.45
C ASN A 59 55.18 -5.54 4.50
N ILE A 60 54.02 -5.14 5.05
CA ILE A 60 53.55 -3.74 5.06
C ILE A 60 54.56 -2.78 5.72
N PHE A 61 55.38 -3.27 6.66
CA PHE A 61 56.41 -2.47 7.34
C PHE A 61 57.69 -2.25 6.51
N SER A 62 57.82 -2.92 5.36
CA SER A 62 58.98 -2.83 4.46
C SER A 62 58.71 -2.01 3.18
N ILE A 63 57.47 -1.58 2.97
CA ILE A 63 57.05 -0.77 1.82
C ILE A 63 56.99 0.68 2.29
N ALA A 64 58.14 1.36 2.26
CA ALA A 64 58.24 2.79 2.52
C ALA A 64 58.67 3.52 1.24
N PRO A 65 58.07 4.68 0.92
CA PRO A 65 56.93 5.27 1.60
C PRO A 65 55.64 4.46 1.34
N ASP A 66 54.71 4.46 2.31
CA ASP A 66 53.40 3.84 2.11
C ASP A 66 52.68 4.52 0.94
N ALA A 67 51.95 3.77 0.13
CA ALA A 67 51.22 4.29 -1.01
C ALA A 67 50.27 5.44 -0.59
N SER A 68 49.75 5.40 0.65
CA SER A 68 48.89 6.43 1.23
C SER A 68 49.56 7.80 1.43
N THR A 69 50.89 7.88 1.32
CA THR A 69 51.64 9.15 1.45
C THR A 69 51.55 10.05 0.22
N ASP A 70 51.09 9.54 -0.93
CA ASP A 70 50.79 10.37 -2.09
C ASP A 70 49.63 11.33 -1.77
N PRO A 71 49.81 12.66 -1.88
CA PRO A 71 48.74 13.63 -1.65
C PRO A 71 47.49 13.37 -2.51
N LYS A 72 47.63 12.73 -3.67
CA LYS A 72 46.52 12.38 -4.56
C LYS A 72 45.98 10.97 -4.31
N TYR A 73 46.46 10.25 -3.31
CA TYR A 73 46.11 8.85 -3.07
C TYR A 73 44.59 8.62 -2.99
N ALA A 74 43.83 9.55 -2.38
CA ALA A 74 42.38 9.46 -2.30
C ALA A 74 41.69 9.59 -3.66
N ASP A 75 42.25 10.38 -4.57
CA ASP A 75 41.65 10.73 -5.87
C ASP A 75 42.11 9.83 -7.02
N GLN A 76 43.07 8.93 -6.76
CA GLN A 76 43.58 8.00 -7.78
C GLN A 76 42.46 7.15 -8.39
N ASN A 77 42.52 6.93 -9.70
CA ASN A 77 41.74 5.89 -10.40
C ASN A 77 42.38 4.50 -10.21
N ASN A 78 41.72 3.43 -10.67
CA ASN A 78 42.27 2.06 -10.52
C ASN A 78 43.63 1.88 -11.20
N GLY A 79 43.84 2.45 -12.39
CA GLY A 79 45.12 2.32 -13.10
C GLY A 79 46.28 3.05 -12.40
N GLU A 80 45.99 4.14 -11.68
CA GLU A 80 46.95 4.83 -10.82
C GLU A 80 47.18 4.03 -9.53
N ARG A 81 46.11 3.52 -8.92
CA ARG A 81 46.17 2.70 -7.70
C ARG A 81 46.95 1.42 -7.92
N ASP A 82 46.80 0.77 -9.07
CA ASP A 82 47.53 -0.46 -9.40
C ASP A 82 49.05 -0.26 -9.53
N LYS A 83 49.52 0.98 -9.76
CA LYS A 83 50.96 1.29 -9.80
C LYS A 83 51.58 1.39 -8.40
N VAL A 84 50.81 1.86 -7.42
CA VAL A 84 51.31 2.12 -6.05
C VAL A 84 50.89 1.06 -5.04
N GLN A 85 49.77 0.38 -5.30
CA GLN A 85 49.24 -0.70 -4.47
C GLN A 85 48.42 -1.68 -5.33
N PRO A 86 49.10 -2.57 -6.08
CA PRO A 86 48.46 -3.56 -6.95
C PRO A 86 47.40 -4.39 -6.22
N GLY A 87 46.23 -4.57 -6.85
CA GLY A 87 45.13 -5.38 -6.31
C GLY A 87 44.19 -4.64 -5.36
N ASN A 88 44.47 -3.37 -5.03
CA ASN A 88 43.52 -2.54 -4.29
C ASN A 88 42.50 -1.88 -5.25
N ASN A 89 41.28 -2.41 -5.29
CA ASN A 89 40.19 -1.85 -6.09
C ASN A 89 39.39 -0.72 -5.39
N ALA A 90 39.92 -0.09 -4.34
CA ALA A 90 39.22 0.95 -3.59
C ALA A 90 38.65 2.09 -4.46
N PRO A 91 39.32 2.60 -5.52
CA PRO A 91 38.72 3.63 -6.36
C PRO A 91 37.46 3.16 -7.09
N MET A 92 37.48 1.97 -7.68
CA MET A 92 36.31 1.34 -8.32
C MET A 92 35.17 1.17 -7.32
N TRP A 93 35.45 0.66 -6.11
CA TRP A 93 34.41 0.51 -5.09
C TRP A 93 33.85 1.84 -4.59
N ARG A 94 34.66 2.90 -4.56
CA ARG A 94 34.17 4.27 -4.28
C ARG A 94 33.22 4.76 -5.38
N GLN A 95 33.54 4.52 -6.65
CA GLN A 95 32.65 4.86 -7.77
C GLN A 95 31.35 4.05 -7.72
N VAL A 96 31.43 2.75 -7.47
CA VAL A 96 30.27 1.88 -7.29
C VAL A 96 29.39 2.40 -6.14
N GLY A 97 29.99 2.72 -4.98
CA GLY A 97 29.27 3.28 -3.83
C GLY A 97 28.68 4.68 -4.07
N ALA A 98 29.26 5.45 -5.00
CA ALA A 98 28.73 6.74 -5.45
C ALA A 98 27.54 6.59 -6.42
N GLY A 99 27.14 5.37 -6.79
CA GLY A 99 26.02 5.13 -7.70
C GLY A 99 26.35 5.28 -9.17
N VAL A 100 27.63 5.16 -9.55
CA VAL A 100 28.04 5.19 -10.96
C VAL A 100 27.45 4.01 -11.72
N ASN A 101 26.85 4.30 -12.87
CA ASN A 101 26.32 3.28 -13.76
C ASN A 101 27.45 2.62 -14.55
N GLY A 102 27.58 1.31 -14.40
CA GLY A 102 28.37 0.48 -15.30
C GLY A 102 27.69 0.29 -16.65
N PHE A 103 28.39 -0.35 -17.57
CA PHE A 103 27.84 -0.72 -18.87
C PHE A 103 26.74 -1.78 -18.71
N SER A 104 25.61 -1.56 -19.39
CA SER A 104 24.53 -2.53 -19.56
C SER A 104 24.08 -2.52 -21.02
N SER A 105 23.75 -3.70 -21.56
CA SER A 105 23.17 -3.83 -22.91
C SER A 105 21.67 -3.53 -22.94
N LEU A 106 21.02 -3.35 -21.79
CA LEU A 106 19.60 -3.05 -21.72
C LEU A 106 19.32 -1.57 -22.01
N PRO A 107 18.27 -1.25 -22.79
CA PRO A 107 17.87 0.14 -23.01
C PRO A 107 17.52 0.83 -21.69
N ALA A 108 18.00 2.06 -21.49
CA ALA A 108 17.71 2.85 -20.29
C ALA A 108 16.20 3.14 -20.11
N SER A 109 15.43 3.14 -21.21
CA SER A 109 13.98 3.28 -21.17
C SER A 109 13.26 2.07 -20.54
N GLU A 110 13.87 0.89 -20.60
CA GLU A 110 13.31 -0.35 -20.06
C GLU A 110 13.92 -0.70 -18.69
N ALA A 111 15.22 -0.42 -18.54
CA ALA A 111 15.98 -0.76 -17.34
C ALA A 111 16.92 0.40 -16.95
N PRO A 112 16.36 1.51 -16.43
CA PRO A 112 17.10 2.76 -16.16
C PRO A 112 18.26 2.59 -15.17
N GLU A 113 18.15 1.62 -14.25
CA GLU A 113 19.16 1.32 -13.25
C GLU A 113 19.93 0.00 -13.53
N ALA A 114 19.86 -0.56 -14.74
CA ALA A 114 20.52 -1.85 -15.03
C ALA A 114 22.05 -1.82 -14.87
N GLY A 115 22.68 -0.67 -15.10
CA GLY A 115 24.10 -0.46 -14.83
C GLY A 115 24.42 -0.14 -13.36
N ASN A 116 23.42 0.07 -12.51
CA ASN A 116 23.59 0.56 -11.15
C ASN A 116 23.65 -0.59 -10.13
N LEU A 117 24.87 -0.90 -9.66
CA LEU A 117 25.08 -1.96 -8.68
C LEU A 117 24.71 -1.54 -7.25
N ILE A 118 25.16 -0.37 -6.79
CA ILE A 118 24.85 0.19 -5.46
C ILE A 118 24.25 1.57 -5.66
N GLN A 119 23.02 1.77 -5.18
CA GLN A 119 22.39 3.09 -5.22
C GLN A 119 23.20 4.10 -4.41
N PRO A 120 23.25 5.37 -4.86
CA PRO A 120 24.02 6.40 -4.20
C PRO A 120 23.61 6.59 -2.74
N PHE A 121 24.48 7.26 -1.99
CA PHE A 121 24.19 7.63 -0.62
C PHE A 121 23.11 8.70 -0.60
N VAL A 122 22.09 8.49 0.20
CA VAL A 122 20.98 9.44 0.42
C VAL A 122 20.70 9.52 1.91
N GLN A 123 19.98 10.58 2.30
CA GLN A 123 19.49 10.73 3.65
C GLN A 123 18.00 11.05 3.61
N TYR A 124 17.18 10.03 3.89
CA TYR A 124 15.75 10.21 4.11
C TYR A 124 15.48 10.70 5.55
N PRO A 125 14.34 11.36 5.81
CA PRO A 125 13.95 11.74 7.16
C PRO A 125 13.98 10.56 8.13
N GLY A 126 14.76 10.67 9.21
CA GLY A 126 14.92 9.60 10.21
C GLY A 126 15.98 8.54 9.89
N SER A 127 16.74 8.67 8.79
CA SER A 127 17.87 7.80 8.45
C SER A 127 19.22 8.52 8.55
N LYS A 128 20.30 7.74 8.67
CA LYS A 128 21.67 8.24 8.49
C LYS A 128 21.97 8.42 7.00
N LEU A 129 22.99 9.21 6.67
CA LEU A 129 23.55 9.23 5.32
C LEU A 129 24.18 7.86 5.02
N THR A 130 23.58 7.11 4.11
CA THR A 130 23.96 5.74 3.75
C THR A 130 23.39 5.38 2.37
N THR A 131 23.68 4.20 1.84
CA THR A 131 23.12 3.73 0.56
C THR A 131 21.58 3.80 0.58
N ALA A 132 20.96 4.15 -0.55
CA ALA A 132 19.51 4.39 -0.59
C ALA A 132 18.64 3.24 -0.06
N GLY A 133 18.99 2.00 -0.39
CA GLY A 133 18.30 0.83 0.16
C GLY A 133 18.40 0.71 1.68
N GLU A 134 19.57 1.02 2.26
CA GLU A 134 19.74 1.01 3.72
C GLU A 134 19.03 2.20 4.38
N ALA A 135 19.08 3.37 3.76
CA ALA A 135 18.37 4.56 4.26
C ALA A 135 16.86 4.28 4.32
N TRP A 136 16.28 3.74 3.25
CA TRP A 136 14.87 3.32 3.21
C TRP A 136 14.57 2.28 4.30
N ARG A 137 15.44 1.27 4.47
CA ARG A 137 15.27 0.23 5.49
C ARG A 137 15.26 0.82 6.90
N GLN A 138 16.12 1.80 7.18
CA GLN A 138 16.14 2.51 8.47
C GLN A 138 14.85 3.27 8.71
N VAL A 139 14.36 4.05 7.73
CA VAL A 139 13.07 4.76 7.89
C VAL A 139 11.94 3.77 8.09
N ARG A 140 11.84 2.74 7.25
CA ARG A 140 10.78 1.74 7.37
C ARG A 140 10.81 1.01 8.72
N ASN A 141 11.96 0.46 9.11
CA ASN A 141 12.03 -0.47 10.23
C ASN A 141 12.21 0.23 11.59
N ASN A 142 12.80 1.42 11.63
CA ASN A 142 13.01 2.14 12.89
C ASN A 142 11.91 3.16 13.15
N TRP A 143 11.23 3.65 12.10
CA TRP A 143 10.18 4.67 12.23
C TRP A 143 8.80 4.17 11.83
N ILE A 144 8.58 3.84 10.55
CA ILE A 144 7.22 3.58 10.06
C ILE A 144 6.59 2.37 10.75
N ILE A 145 7.30 1.24 10.80
CA ILE A 145 6.79 0.00 11.40
C ILE A 145 6.57 0.17 12.91
N PRO A 146 7.57 0.57 13.74
CA PRO A 146 7.36 0.64 15.18
C PRO A 146 6.31 1.67 15.58
N TYR A 147 6.43 2.92 15.12
CA TYR A 147 5.52 3.98 15.52
C TYR A 147 4.14 3.80 14.90
N GLY A 148 4.06 3.29 13.67
CA GLY A 148 2.77 2.99 13.05
C GLY A 148 2.06 1.83 13.75
N GLY A 149 2.77 0.76 14.09
CA GLY A 149 2.22 -0.34 14.89
C GLY A 149 1.77 0.14 16.27
N SER A 150 2.58 0.95 16.96
CA SER A 150 2.22 1.55 18.24
C SER A 150 0.98 2.44 18.13
N LEU A 151 0.87 3.28 17.10
CA LEU A 151 -0.31 4.13 16.90
C LEU A 151 -1.59 3.30 16.75
N LEU A 152 -1.57 2.27 15.91
CA LEU A 152 -2.75 1.41 15.72
C LEU A 152 -3.13 0.68 17.01
N LEU A 153 -2.15 0.22 17.78
CA LEU A 153 -2.39 -0.40 19.09
C LEU A 153 -2.97 0.60 20.08
N ILE A 154 -2.39 1.80 20.18
CA ILE A 154 -2.86 2.88 21.08
C ILE A 154 -4.29 3.28 20.74
N VAL A 155 -4.61 3.47 19.46
CA VAL A 155 -5.97 3.83 19.02
C VAL A 155 -6.95 2.70 19.34
N THR A 156 -6.60 1.46 19.05
CA THR A 156 -7.44 0.29 19.36
C THR A 156 -7.69 0.18 20.87
N LEU A 157 -6.64 0.36 21.68
CA LEU A 157 -6.75 0.36 23.13
C LEU A 157 -7.59 1.53 23.64
N ALA A 158 -7.41 2.73 23.09
CA ALA A 158 -8.21 3.90 23.46
C ALA A 158 -9.69 3.69 23.15
N ILE A 159 -10.02 3.12 21.99
CA ILE A 159 -11.39 2.74 21.63
C ILE A 159 -11.93 1.70 22.62
N ALA A 160 -11.14 0.67 22.95
CA ALA A 160 -11.56 -0.36 23.89
C ALA A 160 -11.83 0.23 25.28
N LEU A 161 -10.90 1.03 25.82
CA LEU A 161 -11.05 1.70 27.12
C LEU A 161 -12.25 2.64 27.13
N PHE A 162 -12.45 3.41 26.07
CA PHE A 162 -13.60 4.30 25.94
C PHE A 162 -14.92 3.50 25.91
N TYR A 163 -14.98 2.41 25.15
CA TYR A 163 -16.16 1.54 25.11
C TYR A 163 -16.45 0.89 26.47
N TYR A 164 -15.45 0.36 27.17
CA TYR A 164 -15.66 -0.21 28.51
C TYR A 164 -16.02 0.85 29.56
N GLY A 165 -15.54 2.09 29.40
CA GLY A 165 -15.82 3.19 30.34
C GLY A 165 -17.16 3.89 30.12
N LYS A 166 -17.60 4.07 28.87
CA LYS A 166 -18.80 4.84 28.50
C LYS A 166 -19.92 3.99 27.91
N GLY A 167 -19.61 2.81 27.38
CA GLY A 167 -20.54 1.97 26.65
C GLY A 167 -20.95 2.56 25.29
N THR A 168 -22.05 2.03 24.75
CA THR A 168 -22.69 2.60 23.55
C THR A 168 -23.46 3.86 23.93
N MET A 169 -23.26 4.94 23.19
CA MET A 169 -24.08 6.15 23.32
C MET A 169 -25.50 5.83 22.89
N LYS A 170 -26.41 5.85 23.87
CA LYS A 170 -27.82 5.52 23.68
C LYS A 170 -28.59 6.78 23.30
N LEU A 171 -29.68 6.56 22.58
CA LEU A 171 -30.67 7.59 22.32
C LEU A 171 -31.31 8.03 23.66
N HIS A 172 -31.39 9.33 23.92
CA HIS A 172 -31.99 9.85 25.14
C HIS A 172 -33.53 9.84 25.06
N GLY A 173 -34.09 10.02 23.87
CA GLY A 173 -35.53 9.94 23.62
C GLY A 173 -36.04 8.54 23.25
N ALA A 174 -37.35 8.32 23.42
CA ALA A 174 -38.01 7.12 22.90
C ALA A 174 -38.18 7.22 21.38
N GLU A 175 -37.97 6.13 20.65
CA GLU A 175 -38.25 6.09 19.21
C GLU A 175 -39.73 6.35 18.93
N THR A 176 -40.00 7.18 17.93
CA THR A 176 -41.37 7.52 17.50
C THR A 176 -41.95 6.49 16.54
N GLY A 177 -41.09 5.66 15.93
CA GLY A 177 -41.45 4.75 14.84
C GLY A 177 -41.50 5.43 13.46
N ARG A 178 -41.48 6.77 13.40
CA ARG A 178 -41.40 7.52 12.14
C ARG A 178 -39.97 7.50 11.63
N LYS A 179 -39.77 6.89 10.47
CA LYS A 179 -38.44 6.73 9.85
C LYS A 179 -38.18 7.79 8.80
N ILE A 180 -36.93 8.26 8.75
CA ILE A 180 -36.41 9.24 7.80
C ILE A 180 -35.26 8.57 7.03
N GLU A 181 -35.25 8.72 5.70
CA GLU A 181 -34.19 8.21 4.85
C GLU A 181 -32.92 9.06 4.95
N ARG A 182 -32.02 8.65 5.86
CA ARG A 182 -30.70 9.24 6.02
C ARG A 182 -29.78 8.89 4.86
N PHE A 183 -29.83 7.67 4.30
CA PHE A 183 -28.95 7.25 3.21
C PHE A 183 -29.72 6.55 2.08
N THR A 184 -29.58 7.03 0.84
CA THR A 184 -30.19 6.42 -0.35
C THR A 184 -29.52 5.08 -0.69
N PRO A 185 -30.16 4.19 -1.48
CA PRO A 185 -29.54 2.94 -1.92
C PRO A 185 -28.19 3.14 -2.62
N LEU A 186 -28.04 4.18 -3.43
CA LEU A 186 -26.78 4.51 -4.10
C LEU A 186 -25.69 4.91 -3.09
N GLU A 187 -26.03 5.78 -2.13
CA GLU A 187 -25.11 6.21 -1.07
C GLU A 187 -24.63 5.00 -0.24
N ARG A 188 -25.54 4.08 0.10
CA ARG A 188 -25.20 2.85 0.82
C ARG A 188 -24.32 1.92 -0.02
N ALA A 189 -24.66 1.70 -1.29
CA ALA A 189 -23.88 0.83 -2.17
C ALA A 189 -22.46 1.36 -2.38
N ALA A 190 -22.31 2.67 -2.61
CA ALA A 190 -21.01 3.33 -2.72
C ALA A 190 -20.19 3.17 -1.43
N HIS A 191 -20.81 3.44 -0.28
CA HIS A 191 -20.16 3.27 1.03
C HIS A 191 -19.72 1.82 1.26
N TRP A 192 -20.60 0.83 1.11
CA TRP A 192 -20.27 -0.57 1.38
C TRP A 192 -19.20 -1.12 0.43
N THR A 193 -19.24 -0.74 -0.84
CA THR A 193 -18.18 -1.12 -1.80
C THR A 193 -16.82 -0.59 -1.35
N ASN A 194 -16.75 0.69 -1.01
CA ASN A 194 -15.51 1.32 -0.55
C ASN A 194 -15.05 0.77 0.80
N ALA A 195 -15.96 0.53 1.74
CA ALA A 195 -15.66 -0.01 3.06
C ALA A 195 -15.12 -1.45 2.99
N ILE A 196 -15.71 -2.31 2.16
CA ILE A 196 -15.22 -3.69 1.96
C ILE A 196 -13.83 -3.66 1.32
N ALA A 197 -13.62 -2.85 0.28
CA ALA A 197 -12.32 -2.69 -0.35
C ALA A 197 -11.26 -2.18 0.66
N PHE A 198 -11.61 -1.19 1.47
CA PHE A 198 -10.74 -0.69 2.54
C PHE A 198 -10.38 -1.77 3.55
N VAL A 199 -11.33 -2.57 4.03
CA VAL A 199 -11.05 -3.65 5.00
C VAL A 199 -10.12 -4.70 4.41
N LEU A 200 -10.35 -5.11 3.15
CA LEU A 200 -9.46 -6.05 2.46
C LEU A 200 -8.03 -5.49 2.36
N LEU A 201 -7.89 -4.21 2.00
CA LEU A 201 -6.60 -3.52 1.91
C LEU A 201 -5.92 -3.35 3.27
N ALA A 202 -6.66 -2.95 4.30
CA ALA A 202 -6.14 -2.75 5.64
C ALA A 202 -5.62 -4.06 6.24
N VAL A 203 -6.42 -5.14 6.16
CA VAL A 203 -6.02 -6.47 6.68
C VAL A 203 -4.80 -7.00 5.94
N SER A 204 -4.81 -6.97 4.60
CA SER A 204 -3.67 -7.42 3.80
C SER A 204 -2.42 -6.57 4.05
N GLY A 205 -2.57 -5.25 4.14
CA GLY A 205 -1.47 -4.31 4.42
C GLY A 205 -0.84 -4.53 5.80
N VAL A 206 -1.66 -4.75 6.83
CA VAL A 206 -1.18 -5.09 8.19
C VAL A 206 -0.37 -6.38 8.17
N VAL A 207 -0.83 -7.42 7.47
CA VAL A 207 -0.08 -8.68 7.38
C VAL A 207 1.22 -8.51 6.59
N ILE A 208 1.23 -7.73 5.51
CA ILE A 208 2.44 -7.43 4.74
C ILE A 208 3.45 -6.64 5.59
N ALA A 209 2.99 -5.66 6.36
CA ALA A 209 3.84 -4.80 7.18
C ALA A 209 4.41 -5.53 8.41
N PHE A 210 3.56 -6.26 9.13
CA PHE A 210 3.85 -6.77 10.48
C PHE A 210 3.91 -8.30 10.56
N GLY A 211 3.41 -9.03 9.57
CA GLY A 211 3.23 -10.48 9.63
C GLY A 211 4.53 -11.25 9.88
N LYS A 212 5.68 -10.74 9.41
CA LYS A 212 6.99 -11.34 9.70
C LYS A 212 7.31 -11.40 11.20
N TYR A 213 6.84 -10.43 11.99
CA TYR A 213 7.17 -10.31 13.41
C TYR A 213 6.20 -11.09 14.31
N PHE A 214 4.93 -11.15 13.94
CA PHE A 214 3.88 -11.73 14.80
C PHE A 214 3.31 -13.05 14.29
N ILE A 215 3.23 -13.25 12.97
CA ILE A 215 2.54 -14.40 12.38
C ILE A 215 3.55 -15.48 11.99
N LEU A 216 4.62 -15.11 11.29
CA LEU A 216 5.65 -16.03 10.82
C LEU A 216 6.23 -16.91 11.95
N PRO A 217 6.58 -16.38 13.14
CA PRO A 217 7.11 -17.21 14.23
C PRO A 217 6.13 -18.26 14.77
N ILE A 218 4.82 -18.07 14.55
CA ILE A 218 3.76 -18.95 15.07
C ILE A 218 3.44 -20.07 14.07
N ILE A 219 3.27 -19.73 12.79
CA ILE A 219 2.77 -20.68 11.78
C ILE A 219 3.85 -21.22 10.83
N GLY A 220 5.08 -20.72 10.92
CA GLY A 220 6.22 -21.13 10.10
C GLY A 220 6.19 -20.61 8.66
N SER A 221 7.32 -20.74 7.97
CA SER A 221 7.56 -20.13 6.65
C SER A 221 6.63 -20.64 5.56
N ALA A 222 6.26 -21.93 5.57
CA ALA A 222 5.41 -22.51 4.52
C ALA A 222 4.01 -21.91 4.51
N LEU A 223 3.32 -21.89 5.66
CA LEU A 223 1.98 -21.32 5.78
C LEU A 223 2.00 -19.81 5.63
N PHE A 224 2.99 -19.13 6.21
CA PHE A 224 3.14 -17.68 6.07
C PHE A 224 3.40 -17.26 4.62
N GLY A 225 4.17 -18.05 3.86
CA GLY A 225 4.40 -17.84 2.44
C GLY A 225 3.11 -17.86 1.63
N TRP A 226 2.27 -18.88 1.82
CA TRP A 226 0.96 -18.95 1.15
C TRP A 226 0.02 -17.81 1.56
N LEU A 227 -0.05 -17.50 2.85
CA LEU A 227 -0.86 -16.41 3.37
C LEU A 227 -0.46 -15.05 2.78
N THR A 228 0.83 -14.73 2.80
CA THR A 228 1.34 -13.45 2.28
C THR A 228 1.22 -13.37 0.77
N TYR A 229 1.44 -14.47 0.05
CA TYR A 229 1.17 -14.52 -1.39
C TYR A 229 -0.29 -14.21 -1.70
N PHE A 230 -1.23 -14.87 -1.02
CA PHE A 230 -2.65 -14.63 -1.18
C PHE A 230 -3.02 -13.17 -0.87
N LEU A 231 -2.62 -12.67 0.31
CA LEU A 231 -2.96 -11.32 0.75
C LEU A 231 -2.33 -10.22 -0.10
N LYS A 232 -1.11 -10.42 -0.62
CA LYS A 232 -0.51 -9.51 -1.60
C LYS A 232 -1.36 -9.41 -2.85
N ASN A 233 -1.84 -10.54 -3.39
CA ASN A 233 -2.71 -10.50 -4.56
C ASN A 233 -4.04 -9.82 -4.25
N VAL A 234 -4.67 -10.15 -3.11
CA VAL A 234 -5.88 -9.44 -2.65
C VAL A 234 -5.64 -7.94 -2.56
N HIS A 235 -4.50 -7.50 -2.01
CA HIS A 235 -4.16 -6.09 -1.90
C HIS A 235 -4.06 -5.42 -3.28
N ASN A 236 -3.29 -6.02 -4.19
CA ASN A 236 -3.06 -5.47 -5.53
C ASN A 236 -4.33 -5.42 -6.39
N PHE A 237 -5.28 -6.35 -6.21
CA PHE A 237 -6.57 -6.31 -6.92
C PHE A 237 -7.60 -5.40 -6.24
N ALA A 238 -7.62 -5.34 -4.91
CA ALA A 238 -8.52 -4.46 -4.18
C ALA A 238 -8.11 -2.97 -4.29
N GLY A 239 -6.84 -2.68 -4.53
CA GLY A 239 -6.30 -1.32 -4.65
C GLY A 239 -6.99 -0.49 -5.76
N PRO A 240 -6.99 -0.96 -7.03
CA PRO A 240 -7.71 -0.28 -8.11
C PRO A 240 -9.22 -0.16 -7.88
N LEU A 241 -9.85 -1.18 -7.28
CA LEU A 241 -11.27 -1.12 -6.90
C LEU A 241 -11.51 -0.02 -5.85
N PHE A 242 -10.64 0.07 -4.85
CA PHE A 242 -10.67 1.13 -3.85
C PHE A 242 -10.48 2.51 -4.49
N ALA A 243 -9.55 2.67 -5.43
CA ALA A 243 -9.33 3.93 -6.15
C ALA A 243 -10.60 4.42 -6.87
N VAL A 244 -11.27 3.53 -7.62
CA VAL A 244 -12.51 3.88 -8.34
C VAL A 244 -13.65 4.16 -7.36
N SER A 245 -13.83 3.30 -6.35
CA SER A 245 -14.90 3.49 -5.37
C SER A 245 -14.72 4.73 -4.50
N LEU A 246 -13.48 5.14 -4.21
CA LEU A 246 -13.16 6.37 -3.50
C LEU A 246 -13.64 7.61 -4.27
N ILE A 247 -13.45 7.62 -5.60
CA ILE A 247 -13.96 8.69 -6.47
C ILE A 247 -15.50 8.75 -6.40
N ILE A 248 -16.16 7.60 -6.49
CA ILE A 248 -17.62 7.50 -6.42
C ILE A 248 -18.11 8.02 -5.05
N VAL A 249 -17.50 7.56 -3.95
CA VAL A 249 -17.83 8.01 -2.59
C VAL A 249 -17.62 9.51 -2.44
N PHE A 250 -16.49 10.05 -2.94
CA PHE A 250 -16.21 11.48 -2.86
C PHE A 250 -17.34 12.30 -3.49
N PHE A 251 -17.69 12.04 -4.76
CA PHE A 251 -18.74 12.81 -5.44
C PHE A 251 -20.14 12.55 -4.86
N THR A 252 -20.41 11.33 -4.39
CA THR A 252 -21.69 10.97 -3.78
C THR A 252 -21.97 11.76 -2.50
N PHE A 253 -20.94 12.00 -1.67
CA PHE A 253 -21.09 12.66 -0.37
C PHE A 253 -20.60 14.12 -0.33
N LEU A 254 -19.98 14.63 -1.40
CA LEU A 254 -19.37 15.96 -1.45
C LEU A 254 -20.33 17.09 -1.04
N LYS A 255 -21.55 17.08 -1.57
CA LYS A 255 -22.53 18.16 -1.35
C LYS A 255 -22.84 18.36 0.13
N ASP A 256 -23.01 17.27 0.88
CA ASP A 256 -23.42 17.32 2.28
C ASP A 256 -22.24 17.46 3.26
N ASN A 257 -21.00 17.36 2.76
CA ASN A 257 -19.77 17.46 3.54
C ASN A 257 -19.06 18.82 3.40
N TRP A 258 -19.68 19.80 2.75
CA TRP A 258 -19.11 21.13 2.68
C TRP A 258 -19.00 21.75 4.09
N PRO A 259 -17.85 22.35 4.46
CA PRO A 259 -17.70 23.01 5.75
C PRO A 259 -18.70 24.17 5.91
N SER A 260 -19.35 24.24 7.07
CA SER A 260 -20.29 25.31 7.45
C SER A 260 -19.84 26.00 8.73
N LYS A 261 -20.46 27.15 9.07
CA LYS A 261 -20.07 27.94 10.25
C LYS A 261 -20.36 27.18 11.55
N GLU A 262 -21.40 26.36 11.54
CA GLU A 262 -21.85 25.54 12.65
C GLU A 262 -20.83 24.45 13.01
N ASP A 263 -20.02 24.01 12.04
CA ASP A 263 -18.96 23.03 12.27
C ASP A 263 -17.87 23.57 13.20
N ILE A 264 -17.57 24.88 13.14
CA ILE A 264 -16.61 25.52 14.04
C ILE A 264 -17.12 25.43 15.49
N THR A 265 -18.41 25.74 15.69
CA THR A 265 -19.05 25.61 17.01
C THR A 265 -19.04 24.16 17.50
N TRP A 266 -19.30 23.20 16.60
CA TRP A 266 -19.23 21.77 16.92
C TRP A 266 -17.83 21.35 17.37
N MET A 267 -16.79 21.77 16.65
CA MET A 267 -15.40 21.48 16.99
C MET A 267 -14.98 22.12 18.32
N LEU A 268 -15.33 23.39 18.55
CA LEU A 268 -15.02 24.09 19.81
C LEU A 268 -15.67 23.43 21.03
N LYS A 269 -16.84 22.81 20.85
CA LYS A 269 -17.53 22.03 21.89
C LYS A 269 -17.12 20.56 21.95
N GLY A 270 -16.15 20.14 21.13
CA GLY A 270 -15.68 18.75 21.06
C GLY A 270 -16.79 17.75 20.73
N GLY A 271 -17.78 18.17 19.93
CA GLY A 271 -18.94 17.35 19.58
C GLY A 271 -19.84 16.95 20.74
N GLY A 272 -19.77 17.64 21.88
CA GLY A 272 -20.61 17.34 23.04
C GLY A 272 -20.16 16.13 23.86
N MET A 273 -19.08 15.44 23.47
CA MET A 273 -18.59 14.22 24.13
C MET A 273 -18.27 14.40 25.61
N PHE A 274 -17.89 15.61 26.04
CA PHE A 274 -17.55 15.93 27.43
C PHE A 274 -18.68 16.60 28.20
N SER A 275 -19.65 17.23 27.52
CA SER A 275 -20.77 17.93 28.15
C SER A 275 -22.04 17.06 28.25
N GLY A 276 -22.10 15.93 27.53
CA GLY A 276 -23.30 15.09 27.47
C GLY A 276 -24.48 15.73 26.74
N GLN A 277 -24.27 16.88 26.10
CA GLN A 277 -25.26 17.56 25.27
C GLN A 277 -24.81 17.49 23.81
N GLU A 278 -25.67 16.96 22.97
CA GLU A 278 -25.46 16.91 21.52
C GLU A 278 -25.41 18.32 20.94
N VAL A 279 -24.42 18.57 20.08
CA VAL A 279 -24.24 19.87 19.45
C VAL A 279 -24.99 19.86 18.11
N PRO A 280 -25.88 20.84 17.86
CA PRO A 280 -26.67 20.87 16.63
C PRO A 280 -25.79 20.75 15.39
N SER A 281 -26.16 19.86 14.47
CA SER A 281 -25.39 19.58 13.26
C SER A 281 -26.30 19.37 12.04
N HIS A 282 -25.76 19.59 10.85
CA HIS A 282 -26.41 19.20 9.59
C HIS A 282 -26.35 17.68 9.40
N ARG A 283 -26.69 17.19 8.19
CA ARG A 283 -26.75 15.75 7.90
C ARG A 283 -25.48 15.01 8.32
N PHE A 284 -24.33 15.66 8.14
CA PHE A 284 -23.05 15.25 8.70
C PHE A 284 -22.55 16.30 9.69
N ASN A 285 -22.03 15.83 10.84
CA ASN A 285 -21.38 16.68 11.82
C ASN A 285 -19.92 17.00 11.45
N ALA A 286 -19.28 17.92 12.17
CA ALA A 286 -17.91 18.32 11.85
C ALA A 286 -16.89 17.18 11.93
N GLY A 287 -17.08 16.22 12.84
CA GLY A 287 -16.24 15.02 12.92
C GLY A 287 -16.35 14.13 11.68
N GLU A 288 -17.57 13.89 11.21
CA GLU A 288 -17.82 13.16 9.96
C GLU A 288 -17.22 13.90 8.75
N LYS A 289 -17.32 15.24 8.71
CA LYS A 289 -16.70 16.06 7.66
C LYS A 289 -15.17 16.01 7.69
N VAL A 290 -14.55 15.94 8.87
CA VAL A 290 -13.10 15.72 9.00
C VAL A 290 -12.72 14.36 8.42
N VAL A 291 -13.49 13.30 8.70
CA VAL A 291 -13.25 11.98 8.09
C VAL A 291 -13.38 12.04 6.57
N PHE A 292 -14.35 12.79 6.03
CA PHE A 292 -14.50 12.99 4.60
C PHE A 292 -13.29 13.73 3.98
N TRP A 293 -12.93 14.91 4.48
CA TRP A 293 -11.87 15.72 3.86
C TRP A 293 -10.47 15.18 4.11
N LEU A 294 -10.16 14.80 5.36
CA LEU A 294 -8.83 14.34 5.72
C LEU A 294 -8.65 12.85 5.43
N GLY A 295 -9.65 12.02 5.76
CA GLY A 295 -9.60 10.57 5.56
C GLY A 295 -9.82 10.17 4.10
N VAL A 296 -11.00 10.49 3.55
CA VAL A 296 -11.40 10.07 2.20
C VAL A 296 -10.59 10.80 1.14
N LEU A 297 -10.55 12.15 1.16
CA LEU A 297 -9.83 12.90 0.13
C LEU A 297 -8.32 12.94 0.41
N GLY A 298 -7.89 13.51 1.53
CA GLY A 298 -6.48 13.75 1.81
C GLY A 298 -5.64 12.48 1.85
N LEU A 299 -5.87 11.62 2.84
CA LEU A 299 -5.14 10.37 3.01
C LEU A 299 -5.48 9.38 1.90
N GLY A 300 -6.75 9.28 1.50
CA GLY A 300 -7.16 8.37 0.43
C GLY A 300 -6.46 8.62 -0.90
N VAL A 301 -6.32 9.89 -1.34
CA VAL A 301 -5.57 10.22 -2.56
C VAL A 301 -4.09 9.86 -2.43
N ILE A 302 -3.47 10.15 -1.28
CA ILE A 302 -2.05 9.83 -1.06
C ILE A 302 -1.82 8.31 -1.09
N VAL A 303 -2.68 7.54 -0.43
CA VAL A 303 -2.62 6.07 -0.41
C VAL A 303 -2.83 5.49 -1.80
N VAL A 304 -3.83 5.96 -2.54
CA VAL A 304 -4.12 5.50 -3.91
C VAL A 304 -2.97 5.86 -4.85
N ALA A 305 -2.52 7.12 -4.86
CA ALA A 305 -1.45 7.56 -5.76
C ALA A 305 -0.14 6.78 -5.51
N SER A 306 0.27 6.66 -4.24
CA SER A 306 1.46 5.88 -3.88
C SER A 306 1.28 4.38 -4.15
N GLY A 307 0.08 3.83 -3.94
CA GLY A 307 -0.23 2.42 -4.24
C GLY A 307 -0.16 2.10 -5.73
N LEU A 308 -0.72 2.97 -6.59
CA LEU A 308 -0.63 2.82 -8.04
C LEU A 308 0.82 2.90 -8.55
N VAL A 309 1.67 3.71 -7.91
CA VAL A 309 3.11 3.71 -8.19
C VAL A 309 3.74 2.37 -7.78
N LEU A 310 3.40 1.85 -6.59
CA LEU A 310 3.93 0.57 -6.11
C LEU A 310 3.52 -0.63 -6.99
N ASP A 311 2.32 -0.57 -7.58
CA ASP A 311 1.81 -1.58 -8.52
C ASP A 311 2.22 -1.31 -9.98
N LYS A 312 3.00 -0.27 -10.23
CA LYS A 312 3.48 0.13 -11.56
C LYS A 312 2.37 0.43 -12.57
N LEU A 313 1.28 1.03 -12.09
CA LEU A 313 0.07 1.32 -12.88
C LEU A 313 0.02 2.74 -13.44
N ILE A 314 1.01 3.59 -13.15
CA ILE A 314 1.11 4.96 -13.68
C ILE A 314 1.84 4.94 -15.04
N PRO A 315 1.18 5.24 -16.16
CA PRO A 315 1.83 5.28 -17.47
C PRO A 315 2.85 6.41 -17.56
N GLY A 316 3.98 6.17 -18.23
CA GLY A 316 5.04 7.16 -18.45
C GLY A 316 5.91 7.48 -17.22
N LEU A 317 5.64 6.86 -16.06
CA LEU A 317 6.49 7.01 -14.89
C LEU A 317 7.71 6.09 -14.98
N ILE A 318 8.88 6.61 -14.61
CA ILE A 318 10.12 5.83 -14.54
C ILE A 318 10.18 5.13 -13.17
N TYR A 319 10.23 3.79 -13.19
CA TYR A 319 10.22 2.94 -12.00
C TYR A 319 11.63 2.57 -11.53
N GLU A 320 12.34 3.54 -11.00
CA GLU A 320 13.63 3.33 -10.31
C GLU A 320 13.41 2.85 -8.88
N ARG A 321 14.42 2.20 -8.28
CA ARG A 321 14.36 1.76 -6.88
C ARG A 321 14.11 2.93 -5.93
N GLY A 322 14.66 4.12 -6.21
CA GLY A 322 14.42 5.33 -5.43
C GLY A 322 12.94 5.76 -5.44
N THR A 323 12.30 5.76 -6.61
CA THR A 323 10.86 6.04 -6.76
C THR A 323 10.03 5.08 -5.92
N MET A 324 10.34 3.78 -5.98
CA MET A 324 9.62 2.75 -5.23
C MET A 324 9.82 2.87 -3.72
N GLN A 325 11.02 3.23 -3.27
CA GLN A 325 11.34 3.46 -1.85
C GLN A 325 10.53 4.64 -1.29
N ILE A 326 10.49 5.76 -2.01
CA ILE A 326 9.74 6.95 -1.61
C ILE A 326 8.24 6.65 -1.59
N ALA A 327 7.71 6.05 -2.66
CA ALA A 327 6.31 5.65 -2.72
C ALA A 327 5.94 4.71 -1.56
N ASN A 328 6.81 3.76 -1.22
CA ASN A 328 6.58 2.84 -0.11
C ASN A 328 6.53 3.56 1.26
N MET A 329 7.43 4.51 1.51
CA MET A 329 7.42 5.28 2.76
C MET A 329 6.17 6.15 2.88
N ILE A 330 5.80 6.86 1.80
CA ILE A 330 4.58 7.68 1.73
C ILE A 330 3.34 6.80 1.96
N HIS A 331 3.25 5.68 1.27
CA HIS A 331 2.14 4.74 1.40
C HIS A 331 2.03 4.21 2.83
N GLY A 332 3.15 3.80 3.43
CA GLY A 332 3.19 3.28 4.80
C GLY A 332 2.72 4.30 5.83
N VAL A 333 3.17 5.56 5.75
CA VAL A 333 2.74 6.61 6.67
C VAL A 333 1.25 6.95 6.47
N ALA A 334 0.81 7.16 5.23
CA ALA A 334 -0.56 7.56 4.94
C ALA A 334 -1.57 6.46 5.30
N THR A 335 -1.26 5.19 5.01
CA THR A 335 -2.14 4.06 5.36
C THR A 335 -2.29 3.88 6.87
N VAL A 336 -1.22 4.05 7.65
CA VAL A 336 -1.27 3.98 9.12
C VAL A 336 -2.17 5.08 9.68
N LEU A 337 -2.01 6.32 9.22
CA LEU A 337 -2.84 7.44 9.65
C LEU A 337 -4.31 7.24 9.24
N MET A 338 -4.54 6.73 8.03
CA MET A 338 -5.87 6.43 7.53
C MET A 338 -6.52 5.34 8.38
N MET A 339 -5.84 4.22 8.63
CA MET A 339 -6.35 3.16 9.50
C MET A 339 -6.66 3.66 10.90
N ALA A 340 -5.81 4.48 11.52
CA ALA A 340 -6.07 5.08 12.82
C ALA A 340 -7.37 5.90 12.84
N MET A 341 -7.58 6.75 11.83
CA MET A 341 -8.81 7.53 11.70
C MET A 341 -10.04 6.64 11.46
N PHE A 342 -9.93 5.69 10.54
CA PHE A 342 -11.05 4.84 10.16
C PHE A 342 -11.42 3.82 11.25
N LEU A 343 -10.50 3.45 12.15
CA LEU A 343 -10.85 2.70 13.37
C LEU A 343 -11.84 3.50 14.22
N GLY A 344 -11.62 4.81 14.40
CA GLY A 344 -12.56 5.70 15.09
C GLY A 344 -13.90 5.81 14.35
N HIS A 345 -13.87 5.98 13.02
CA HIS A 345 -15.08 6.01 12.20
C HIS A 345 -15.89 4.70 12.29
N ILE A 346 -15.23 3.55 12.17
CA ILE A 346 -15.86 2.22 12.30
C ILE A 346 -16.45 2.05 13.69
N TYR A 347 -15.72 2.43 14.75
CA TYR A 347 -16.22 2.37 16.11
C TYR A 347 -17.52 3.18 16.27
N MET A 348 -17.50 4.47 15.91
CA MET A 348 -18.65 5.36 16.03
C MET A 348 -19.82 4.92 15.14
N GLY A 349 -19.53 4.44 13.93
CA GLY A 349 -20.54 3.97 12.97
C GLY A 349 -21.11 2.58 13.28
N THR A 350 -20.57 1.85 14.25
CA THR A 350 -21.02 0.48 14.58
C THR A 350 -21.54 0.36 16.00
N ILE A 351 -20.65 0.22 16.98
CA ILE A 351 -20.97 -0.09 18.38
C ILE A 351 -20.91 1.12 19.29
N GLY A 352 -20.27 2.21 18.84
CA GLY A 352 -20.10 3.43 19.62
C GLY A 352 -21.38 4.25 19.74
N MET A 353 -22.21 4.29 18.70
CA MET A 353 -23.45 5.07 18.65
C MET A 353 -24.64 4.20 18.26
N GLN A 354 -25.68 4.20 19.09
CA GLN A 354 -26.91 3.47 18.81
C GLN A 354 -27.55 3.99 17.51
N GLY A 355 -28.06 3.07 16.67
CA GLY A 355 -28.76 3.41 15.44
C GLY A 355 -27.85 3.73 14.23
N ALA A 356 -26.58 4.09 14.43
CA ALA A 356 -25.66 4.48 13.35
C ALA A 356 -25.44 3.35 12.32
N TYR A 357 -25.18 2.12 12.78
CA TYR A 357 -25.03 0.96 11.89
C TYR A 357 -26.32 0.66 11.11
N SER A 358 -27.47 0.73 11.78
CA SER A 358 -28.77 0.51 11.16
C SER A 358 -29.01 1.54 10.05
N ALA A 359 -28.66 2.81 10.29
CA ALA A 359 -28.76 3.86 9.29
C ALA A 359 -28.02 3.51 7.99
N MET A 360 -26.79 2.99 8.08
CA MET A 360 -26.00 2.63 6.90
C MET A 360 -26.42 1.29 6.28
N ARG A 361 -27.02 0.39 7.06
CA ARG A 361 -27.50 -0.90 6.57
C ARG A 361 -28.84 -0.79 5.84
N THR A 362 -29.80 -0.08 6.41
CA THR A 362 -31.17 0.01 5.88
C THR A 362 -31.44 1.32 5.14
N GLY A 363 -30.71 2.38 5.48
CA GLY A 363 -30.91 3.74 4.96
C GLY A 363 -31.69 4.65 5.90
N TYR A 364 -32.26 4.11 6.96
CA TYR A 364 -33.28 4.79 7.75
C TYR A 364 -32.85 5.03 9.20
N VAL A 365 -33.26 6.17 9.73
CA VAL A 365 -33.13 6.55 11.14
C VAL A 365 -34.48 6.95 11.71
N ASP A 366 -34.66 6.82 13.03
CA ASP A 366 -35.84 7.38 13.69
C ASP A 366 -35.80 8.91 13.69
N GLU A 367 -36.97 9.55 13.66
CA GLU A 367 -37.11 10.99 13.82
C GLU A 367 -36.42 11.50 15.10
N THR A 368 -36.53 10.75 16.20
CA THR A 368 -35.89 11.10 17.48
C THR A 368 -34.36 11.11 17.36
N TRP A 369 -33.81 10.11 16.66
CA TRP A 369 -32.37 10.03 16.39
C TRP A 369 -31.89 11.19 15.52
N ALA A 370 -32.66 11.53 14.47
CA ALA A 370 -32.34 12.66 13.61
C ALA A 370 -32.36 13.98 14.38
N LYS A 371 -33.34 14.18 15.26
CA LYS A 371 -33.46 15.38 16.08
C LYS A 371 -32.32 15.49 17.10
N GLU A 372 -31.92 14.38 17.71
CA GLU A 372 -30.90 14.34 18.76
C GLU A 372 -29.49 14.57 18.21
N HIS A 373 -29.08 13.83 17.17
CA HIS A 373 -27.71 13.87 16.66
C HIS A 373 -27.51 14.86 15.50
N HIS A 374 -28.58 15.22 14.78
CA HIS A 374 -28.54 16.01 13.55
C HIS A 374 -29.68 17.03 13.49
N GLU A 375 -29.86 17.81 14.56
CA GLU A 375 -31.00 18.70 14.74
C GLU A 375 -31.25 19.66 13.56
N LEU A 376 -30.19 20.24 12.97
CA LEU A 376 -30.35 21.18 11.85
C LEU A 376 -30.90 20.47 10.61
N TRP A 377 -30.45 19.24 10.35
CA TRP A 377 -30.96 18.42 9.27
C TRP A 377 -32.41 17.99 9.49
N TYR A 378 -32.75 17.59 10.73
CA TYR A 378 -34.14 17.29 11.09
C TYR A 378 -35.06 18.50 10.86
N ASN A 379 -34.62 19.70 11.27
CA ASN A 379 -35.36 20.94 11.07
C ASN A 379 -35.57 21.27 9.59
N ASP A 380 -34.57 21.02 8.73
CA ASP A 380 -34.70 21.21 7.29
C ASP A 380 -35.70 20.24 6.66
N ILE A 381 -35.77 18.99 7.14
CA ILE A 381 -36.79 18.03 6.70
C ILE A 381 -38.18 18.47 7.15
N LYS A 382 -38.34 18.86 8.42
CA LYS A 382 -39.60 19.34 8.96
C LYS A 382 -40.10 20.61 8.25
N ALA A 383 -39.18 21.46 7.82
CA ALA A 383 -39.48 22.66 7.02
C ALA A 383 -39.77 22.36 5.54
N GLY A 384 -39.72 21.09 5.10
CA GLY A 384 -39.96 20.70 3.72
C GLY A 384 -38.85 21.06 2.74
N LYS A 385 -37.67 21.47 3.21
CA LYS A 385 -36.52 21.79 2.34
C LYS A 385 -35.85 20.53 1.78
N ILE A 386 -35.94 19.44 2.53
CA ILE A 386 -35.42 18.11 2.17
C ILE A 386 -36.55 17.11 2.38
N PRO A 387 -36.86 16.24 1.40
CA PRO A 387 -37.90 15.24 1.59
C PRO A 387 -37.42 14.17 2.57
N ALA A 388 -38.33 13.68 3.43
CA ALA A 388 -38.04 12.62 4.39
C ALA A 388 -37.66 11.28 3.71
N GLN A 389 -38.16 11.06 2.49
CA GLN A 389 -37.79 10.00 1.57
C GLN A 389 -37.15 10.66 0.33
N ARG A 390 -35.87 10.39 0.07
CA ARG A 390 -35.10 10.97 -1.05
C ARG A 390 -35.05 10.03 -2.26
N SER A 391 -35.13 8.73 -2.02
CA SER A 391 -35.16 7.72 -3.07
C SER A 391 -36.57 7.56 -3.63
N PRO A 392 -36.74 7.37 -4.95
CA PRO A 392 -38.02 6.98 -5.50
C PRO A 392 -38.52 5.73 -4.79
N GLU A 393 -39.79 5.74 -4.38
CA GLU A 393 -40.46 4.53 -3.90
C GLU A 393 -40.37 3.51 -5.05
N ALA A 394 -39.83 2.32 -4.78
CA ALA A 394 -39.72 1.30 -5.81
C ALA A 394 -41.14 1.02 -6.30
N VAL A 395 -41.45 1.47 -7.52
CA VAL A 395 -42.71 1.14 -8.18
C VAL A 395 -42.76 -0.38 -8.18
N ALA A 396 -43.65 -0.95 -7.37
CA ALA A 396 -43.89 -2.37 -7.33
C ALA A 396 -44.07 -2.81 -8.80
N HIS A 397 -43.12 -3.59 -9.32
CA HIS A 397 -43.23 -4.13 -10.66
C HIS A 397 -44.60 -4.79 -10.76
N GLY A 398 -45.43 -4.19 -11.59
CA GLY A 398 -46.86 -4.45 -11.66
C GLY A 398 -47.12 -5.94 -11.77
N GLY A 399 -48.07 -6.41 -10.96
CA GLY A 399 -48.64 -7.72 -11.10
C GLY A 399 -48.99 -7.95 -12.56
N ALA A 400 -48.50 -9.05 -13.11
CA ALA A 400 -48.93 -9.55 -14.39
C ALA A 400 -50.47 -9.54 -14.41
N ALA A 401 -51.04 -8.74 -15.30
CA ALA A 401 -52.46 -8.76 -15.57
C ALA A 401 -52.81 -10.19 -16.04
N SER A 402 -53.44 -10.96 -15.16
CA SER A 402 -54.14 -12.18 -15.54
C SER A 402 -55.39 -11.74 -16.31
N THR A 403 -55.26 -11.57 -17.63
CA THR A 403 -56.42 -11.56 -18.50
C THR A 403 -56.98 -12.98 -18.54
N SER A 404 -57.96 -13.25 -17.67
CA SER A 404 -58.87 -14.38 -17.84
C SER A 404 -59.67 -14.13 -19.11
N ALA A 405 -59.28 -14.80 -20.20
CA ALA A 405 -60.13 -14.94 -21.37
C ALA A 405 -61.24 -15.93 -21.02
N SER A 406 -62.46 -15.41 -20.88
CA SER A 406 -63.70 -16.17 -20.95
C SER A 406 -64.49 -15.63 -22.15
N ALA A 407 -64.42 -16.34 -23.26
CA ALA A 407 -65.42 -16.40 -24.33
C ALA A 407 -65.03 -17.52 -25.30
#